data_AF-A0A6A5BFL3-F1
#
_entry.id   AF-A0A6A5BFL3-F1
#
_cell.length_a   1.000
_cell.length_b   1.000
_cell.length_c   1.000
_cell.angle_alpha   90.00
_cell.angle_beta   90.00
_cell.angle_gamma   90.00
#
_symmetry.space_group_name_H-M   'P 1'
#
loop_
_entity.id
_entity.type
_entity.pdbx_description
1 polymer ?
#
loop_
_entity_poly.entity_id
_entity_poly.type
_entity_poly.pdbx_seq_one_letter_code
_entity_poly.pdbx_strand_id
1 'polypeptide(L)'
;MQQGVPDLTKKRPLQETNKKPNASSSYSKKIKREKFIPPLLSNKPSSLQPKFDTSKFANELDYLRFKAQQQAKELESLKRSVQALSNSLSNAEEEEEEIEAATEKWLVAAQEILYALQNKTNPKLEMKQILDHLNIEHEDVRYDSENDSFF
;
A
#
# COMPACT_ATOMS: atom_id res chain seq x y z
N MET A 1 7.06 38.94 -13.59
CA MET A 1 6.73 37.68 -14.29
C MET A 1 6.49 36.62 -13.22
N GLN A 2 5.24 36.23 -12.97
CA GLN A 2 4.90 35.14 -12.06
C GLN A 2 4.55 33.92 -12.91
N GLN A 3 5.28 32.81 -12.73
CA GLN A 3 4.96 31.52 -13.35
C GLN A 3 4.09 30.73 -12.37
N GLY A 4 2.92 30.31 -12.84
CA GLY A 4 1.94 29.54 -12.09
C GLY A 4 2.30 28.06 -11.98
N VAL A 5 2.05 27.48 -10.82
CA VAL A 5 2.14 26.05 -10.53
C VAL A 5 0.87 25.36 -11.06
N PRO A 6 0.94 24.27 -11.84
CA PRO A 6 -0.25 23.52 -12.24
C PRO A 6 -0.73 22.58 -11.13
N ASP A 7 -2.01 22.74 -10.79
CA ASP A 7 -2.80 21.94 -9.84
C ASP A 7 -3.07 20.53 -10.39
N LEU A 8 -2.69 19.49 -9.63
CA LEU A 8 -2.74 18.07 -10.00
C LEU A 8 -4.00 17.34 -9.51
N THR A 9 -5.05 18.04 -9.08
CA THR A 9 -6.24 17.40 -8.48
C THR A 9 -7.29 16.88 -9.48
N LYS A 10 -7.01 16.80 -10.78
CA LYS A 10 -7.97 16.26 -11.77
C LYS A 10 -7.98 14.72 -11.82
N LYS A 11 -8.80 14.12 -10.96
CA LYS A 11 -9.26 12.72 -11.05
C LYS A 11 -9.93 12.45 -12.41
N ARG A 12 -9.42 11.47 -13.18
CA ARG A 12 -10.14 10.88 -14.32
C ARG A 12 -10.98 9.70 -13.82
N PRO A 13 -12.29 9.61 -14.11
CA PRO A 13 -13.04 8.39 -13.87
C PRO A 13 -12.77 7.35 -14.97
N LEU A 14 -12.43 6.13 -14.54
CA LEU A 14 -12.31 4.93 -15.36
C LEU A 14 -13.70 4.53 -15.88
N GLN A 15 -13.83 4.37 -17.20
CA GLN A 15 -15.03 3.79 -17.81
C GLN A 15 -15.01 2.26 -17.62
N GLU A 16 -16.01 1.75 -16.91
CA GLU A 16 -16.33 0.32 -16.85
C GLU A 16 -17.05 -0.10 -18.14
N THR A 17 -16.46 -1.02 -18.90
CA THR A 17 -17.18 -1.71 -19.98
C THR A 17 -17.47 -3.15 -19.57
N ASN A 18 -18.57 -3.35 -18.85
CA ASN A 18 -19.19 -4.67 -18.70
C ASN A 18 -20.21 -4.89 -19.83
N LYS A 19 -19.85 -5.67 -20.85
CA LYS A 19 -20.81 -6.22 -21.82
C LYS A 19 -20.86 -7.75 -21.67
N LYS A 20 -21.98 -8.24 -21.11
CA LYS A 20 -22.42 -9.63 -21.19
C LYS A 20 -22.67 -10.01 -22.66
N PRO A 21 -22.28 -11.20 -23.13
CA PRO A 21 -22.80 -11.72 -24.39
C PRO A 21 -24.19 -12.31 -24.17
N ASN A 22 -25.10 -11.81 -25.00
CA ASN A 22 -26.51 -12.19 -25.10
C ASN A 22 -26.60 -13.55 -25.82
N ALA A 23 -27.04 -14.60 -25.13
CA ALA A 23 -27.31 -15.89 -25.75
C ALA A 23 -28.70 -15.85 -26.41
N SER A 24 -28.73 -15.74 -27.74
CA SER A 24 -29.94 -15.95 -28.53
C SER A 24 -29.74 -17.16 -29.44
N SER A 25 -30.45 -18.24 -29.07
CA SER A 25 -31.27 -19.10 -29.94
C SER A 25 -30.96 -19.10 -31.43
N SER A 26 -30.63 -20.26 -32.00
CA SER A 26 -31.44 -20.84 -33.10
C SER A 26 -30.88 -22.14 -33.69
N TYR A 27 -31.76 -23.15 -33.69
CA TYR A 27 -31.97 -24.17 -34.72
C TYR A 27 -30.79 -24.99 -35.28
N SER A 28 -30.71 -26.22 -34.76
CA SER A 28 -30.17 -27.39 -35.46
C SER A 28 -30.94 -27.67 -36.76
N LYS A 29 -30.33 -27.44 -37.92
CA LYS A 29 -30.71 -28.06 -39.19
C LYS A 29 -29.59 -28.98 -39.67
N LYS A 30 -29.90 -30.26 -39.81
CA LYS A 30 -29.01 -31.29 -40.36
C LYS A 30 -28.75 -30.99 -41.83
N ILE A 31 -27.52 -30.63 -42.18
CA ILE A 31 -27.08 -30.53 -43.58
C ILE A 31 -26.57 -31.92 -44.00
N LYS A 32 -27.21 -32.51 -45.01
CA LYS A 32 -26.73 -33.74 -45.67
C LYS A 32 -25.43 -33.41 -46.41
N ARG A 33 -24.35 -34.15 -46.16
CA ARG A 33 -23.11 -34.05 -46.93
C ARG A 33 -23.32 -34.71 -48.30
N GLU A 34 -23.62 -33.91 -49.32
CA GLU A 34 -23.34 -34.35 -50.70
C GLU A 34 -21.84 -34.40 -50.92
N LYS A 35 -21.36 -35.52 -51.45
CA LYS A 35 -19.95 -35.74 -51.77
C LYS A 35 -19.58 -34.91 -52.99
N PHE A 36 -19.14 -33.67 -52.78
CA PHE A 36 -18.49 -32.91 -53.84
C PHE A 36 -17.04 -33.42 -53.96
N ILE A 37 -16.73 -34.13 -55.06
CA ILE A 37 -15.37 -34.49 -55.42
C ILE A 37 -14.88 -33.40 -56.39
N PRO A 38 -14.02 -32.45 -55.99
CA PRO A 38 -13.41 -31.53 -56.94
C PRO A 38 -12.45 -32.29 -57.88
N PRO A 39 -12.35 -31.89 -59.16
CA PRO A 39 -11.49 -32.58 -60.12
C PRO A 39 -10.02 -32.45 -59.73
N LEU A 40 -9.28 -33.55 -59.88
CA LEU A 40 -7.84 -33.62 -59.66
C LEU A 40 -7.10 -32.68 -60.62
N LEU A 41 -6.72 -31.50 -60.13
CA LEU A 41 -5.80 -30.61 -60.83
C LEU A 41 -4.37 -31.10 -60.63
N SER A 42 -3.72 -31.39 -61.75
CA SER A 42 -2.36 -31.88 -61.89
C SER A 42 -1.30 -30.93 -61.31
N ASN A 43 -0.31 -31.53 -60.65
CA ASN A 43 1.08 -31.09 -60.42
C ASN A 43 1.47 -29.65 -60.80
N LYS A 44 1.65 -28.83 -59.76
CA LYS A 44 2.81 -27.94 -59.56
C LYS A 44 2.81 -27.47 -58.10
N PRO A 45 3.82 -27.78 -57.26
CA PRO A 45 3.98 -27.03 -56.03
C PRO A 45 4.40 -25.62 -56.44
N SER A 46 3.46 -24.68 -56.41
CA SER A 46 3.79 -23.26 -56.31
C SER A 46 4.48 -23.07 -54.96
N SER A 47 5.79 -23.29 -54.92
CA SER A 47 6.65 -22.99 -53.79
C SER A 47 6.87 -21.47 -53.69
N LEU A 48 5.78 -20.73 -53.49
CA LEU A 48 5.81 -19.44 -52.82
C LEU A 48 5.46 -19.70 -51.36
N GLN A 49 6.29 -20.50 -50.67
CA GLN A 49 6.39 -20.30 -49.23
C GLN A 49 7.03 -18.93 -49.05
N PRO A 50 6.41 -18.00 -48.29
CA PRO A 50 7.10 -16.79 -47.92
C PRO A 50 8.38 -17.23 -47.23
N LYS A 51 9.53 -16.73 -47.67
CA LYS A 51 10.76 -16.85 -46.89
C LYS A 51 10.54 -16.01 -45.63
N PHE A 52 9.90 -16.61 -44.63
CA PHE A 52 9.75 -16.02 -43.32
C PHE A 52 11.15 -15.87 -42.76
N ASP A 53 11.56 -14.64 -42.54
CA ASP A 53 12.89 -14.31 -42.03
C ASP A 53 12.91 -14.63 -40.53
N THR A 54 13.09 -15.92 -40.21
CA THR A 54 13.11 -16.47 -38.85
C THR A 54 14.17 -15.80 -37.97
N SER A 55 15.19 -15.20 -38.60
CA SER A 55 16.23 -14.39 -37.94
C SER A 55 15.66 -13.16 -37.21
N LYS A 56 14.64 -12.50 -37.77
CA LYS A 56 14.01 -11.32 -37.16
C LYS A 56 13.20 -11.68 -35.92
N PHE A 57 12.48 -12.80 -35.98
CA PHE A 57 11.73 -13.32 -34.85
C PHE A 57 12.66 -13.77 -33.71
N ALA A 58 13.81 -14.38 -34.03
CA ALA A 58 14.80 -14.75 -33.03
C ALA A 58 15.34 -13.53 -32.26
N ASN A 59 15.71 -12.47 -32.99
CA ASN A 59 16.18 -11.21 -32.39
C ASN A 59 15.12 -10.51 -31.53
N GLU A 60 13.85 -10.53 -31.97
CA GLU A 60 12.75 -9.94 -31.21
C GLU A 60 12.47 -10.74 -29.93
N LEU A 61 12.57 -12.07 -29.99
CA LEU A 61 12.38 -12.96 -28.84
C LEU A 61 13.50 -12.78 -27.80
N ASP A 62 14.75 -12.63 -28.24
CA ASP A 62 15.89 -12.34 -27.37
C ASP A 62 15.77 -10.96 -26.70
N TYR A 63 15.31 -9.95 -27.45
CA TYR A 63 15.05 -8.62 -26.90
C TYR A 63 13.93 -8.63 -25.85
N LEU A 64 12.82 -9.34 -26.11
CA LEU A 64 11.72 -9.48 -25.15
C LEU A 64 12.17 -10.25 -23.91
N ARG A 65 12.99 -11.30 -24.07
CA ARG A 65 13.56 -12.04 -22.95
C ARG A 65 14.47 -11.17 -22.09
N PHE A 66 15.33 -10.36 -22.72
CA PHE A 66 16.17 -9.40 -22.01
C PHE A 66 15.34 -8.37 -21.23
N LYS A 67 14.29 -7.81 -21.85
CA LYS A 67 13.37 -6.88 -21.16
C LYS A 67 12.66 -7.53 -19.98
N ALA A 68 12.16 -8.76 -20.14
CA ALA A 68 11.51 -9.49 -19.07
C ALA A 68 12.47 -9.74 -17.89
N GLN A 69 13.73 -10.07 -18.17
CA GLN A 69 14.75 -10.25 -17.13
C GLN A 69 15.08 -8.95 -16.39
N GLN A 70 15.13 -7.81 -17.10
CA GLN A 70 15.34 -6.51 -16.45
C GLN A 70 14.16 -6.12 -15.56
N GLN A 71 12.93 -6.30 -16.05
CA GLN A 71 11.73 -6.07 -15.25
C GLN A 71 11.65 -6.99 -14.02
N ALA A 72 12.06 -8.25 -14.15
CA ALA A 72 12.11 -9.18 -13.02
C ALA A 72 13.10 -8.70 -11.93
N LYS A 73 14.26 -8.17 -12.32
CA LYS A 73 15.22 -7.59 -11.36
C LYS A 73 14.68 -6.34 -10.67
N GLU A 74 14.03 -5.45 -11.43
CA GLU A 74 13.39 -4.25 -10.87
C GLU A 74 12.28 -4.63 -9.89
N LEU A 75 11.49 -5.65 -10.21
CA LEU A 75 10.41 -6.15 -9.35
C LEU A 75 10.97 -6.80 -8.08
N GLU A 76 12.05 -7.58 -8.17
CA GLU A 76 12.75 -8.08 -6.98
C GLU A 76 13.29 -6.94 -6.11
N SER A 77 13.91 -5.93 -6.73
CA SER A 77 14.42 -4.77 -6.00
C SER A 77 13.31 -4.05 -5.26
N LEU A 78 12.19 -3.79 -5.94
CA LEU A 78 11.04 -3.13 -5.35
C LEU A 78 10.45 -3.96 -4.20
N LYS A 79 10.35 -5.28 -4.36
CA LYS A 79 9.88 -6.19 -3.31
C LYS A 79 10.76 -6.10 -2.06
N ARG A 80 12.08 -6.07 -2.23
CA ARG A 80 13.03 -5.92 -1.11
C ARG A 80 12.87 -4.56 -0.43
N SER A 81 12.70 -3.48 -1.20
CA SER A 81 12.47 -2.14 -0.64
C SER A 81 11.18 -2.06 0.15
N VAL A 82 10.08 -2.62 -0.35
CA VAL A 82 8.79 -2.67 0.36
C VAL A 82 8.92 -3.50 1.64
N GLN A 83 9.61 -4.63 1.60
CA GLN A 83 9.83 -5.45 2.78
C GLN A 83 10.68 -4.74 3.84
N ALA A 84 11.72 -4.02 3.42
CA ALA A 84 12.54 -3.22 4.33
C ALA A 84 11.73 -2.11 5.01
N LEU A 85 10.89 -1.40 4.25
CA LEU A 85 10.00 -0.36 4.79
C LEU A 85 8.97 -0.94 5.77
N SER A 86 8.39 -2.10 5.44
CA SER A 86 7.42 -2.77 6.32
C SER A 86 8.04 -3.18 7.66
N ASN A 87 9.27 -3.71 7.64
CA ASN A 87 9.98 -4.08 8.86
C ASN A 87 10.34 -2.84 9.68
N SER A 88 10.78 -1.75 9.02
CA SER A 88 11.08 -0.49 9.71
C SER A 88 9.84 0.12 10.36
N LEU A 89 8.67 0.00 9.73
CA LEU A 89 7.42 0.48 10.30
C LEU A 89 7.03 -0.32 11.54
N SER A 90 7.09 -1.66 11.45
CA SER A 90 6.79 -2.54 12.59
C SER A 90 7.68 -2.24 13.79
N ASN A 91 8.98 -2.02 13.56
CA ASN A 91 9.91 -1.68 14.64
C ASN A 91 9.61 -0.29 15.24
N ALA A 92 9.20 0.67 14.41
CA ALA A 92 8.85 2.01 14.90
C ALA A 92 7.57 1.99 15.75
N GLU A 93 6.58 1.18 15.37
CA GLU A 93 5.36 0.96 16.16
C GLU A 93 5.70 0.30 17.51
N GLU A 94 6.56 -0.72 17.53
CA GLU A 94 7.03 -1.35 18.78
C GLU A 94 7.79 -0.36 19.68
N GLU A 95 8.69 0.47 19.12
CA GLU A 95 9.40 1.50 19.87
C GLU A 95 8.46 2.57 20.43
N GLU A 96 7.43 2.97 19.69
CA GLU A 96 6.41 3.93 20.13
C GLU A 96 5.62 3.38 21.33
N GLU A 97 5.18 2.11 21.27
CA GLU A 97 4.50 1.43 22.39
C GLU A 97 5.40 1.37 23.64
N GLU A 98 6.69 1.07 23.48
CA GLU A 98 7.64 1.03 24.60
C GLU A 98 7.83 2.41 25.25
N ILE A 99 7.93 3.47 24.44
CA ILE A 99 8.06 4.85 24.92
C ILE A 99 6.78 5.29 25.64
N GLU A 100 5.60 4.98 25.10
CA GLU A 100 4.33 5.30 25.75
C GLU A 100 4.21 4.59 27.10
N ALA A 101 4.53 3.30 27.15
CA ALA A 101 4.52 2.53 28.40
C ALA A 101 5.54 3.04 29.43
N ALA A 102 6.72 3.48 28.98
CA ALA A 102 7.72 4.09 29.86
C ALA A 102 7.24 5.45 30.39
N THR A 103 6.66 6.27 29.52
CA THR A 103 6.13 7.60 29.86
C THR A 103 5.02 7.48 30.91
N GLU A 104 4.10 6.52 30.75
CA GLU A 104 3.04 6.25 31.73
C GLU A 104 3.61 5.84 33.10
N LYS A 105 4.66 5.00 33.13
CA LYS A 105 5.32 4.63 34.39
C LYS A 105 5.96 5.82 35.09
N TRP A 106 6.60 6.71 34.33
CA TRP A 106 7.19 7.94 34.87
C TRP A 106 6.14 8.90 35.40
N LEU A 107 5.01 9.02 34.70
CA LEU A 107 3.87 9.82 35.12
C LEU A 107 3.32 9.32 36.47
N VAL A 108 3.02 8.03 36.58
CA VAL A 108 2.51 7.44 37.83
C VAL A 108 3.50 7.65 38.98
N ALA A 109 4.79 7.43 38.75
CA ALA A 109 5.81 7.65 39.77
C ALA A 109 5.89 9.12 40.21
N ALA A 110 5.76 10.07 39.28
CA ALA A 110 5.72 11.49 39.60
C ALA A 110 4.49 11.86 40.45
N GLN A 111 3.31 11.35 40.08
CA GLN A 111 2.07 11.55 40.85
C GLN A 111 2.17 10.98 42.28
N GLU A 112 2.75 9.78 42.44
CA GLU A 112 2.99 9.18 43.76
C GLU A 112 3.94 10.03 44.61
N ILE A 113 5.01 10.57 44.01
CA ILE A 113 5.95 11.48 44.69
C ILE A 113 5.23 12.77 45.12
N LEU A 114 4.39 13.33 44.26
CA LEU A 114 3.61 14.54 44.56
C LEU A 114 2.66 14.31 45.74
N TYR A 115 1.92 13.20 45.76
CA TYR A 115 1.11 12.82 46.92
C TYR A 115 1.95 12.59 48.18
N ALA A 116 3.08 11.92 48.06
CA ALA A 116 3.98 11.71 49.19
C ALA A 116 4.53 13.05 49.73
N LEU A 117 4.79 14.01 48.85
CA LEU A 117 5.26 15.35 49.21
C LEU A 117 4.16 16.15 49.91
N GLN A 118 2.93 16.11 49.41
CA GLN A 118 1.77 16.74 50.05
C GLN A 118 1.56 16.20 51.46
N ASN A 119 1.57 14.87 51.62
CA ASN A 119 1.39 14.21 52.90
C ASN A 119 2.53 14.52 53.90
N LYS A 120 3.77 14.69 53.42
CA LYS A 120 4.94 14.96 54.28
C LYS A 120 5.11 16.43 54.66
N THR A 121 4.81 17.36 53.75
CA THR A 121 5.02 18.79 54.00
C THR A 121 3.85 19.39 54.76
N ASN A 122 2.64 19.34 54.19
CA ASN A 122 1.42 19.76 54.86
C ASN A 122 0.20 19.14 54.14
N PRO A 123 -0.53 18.20 54.78
CA PRO A 123 -1.69 17.57 54.15
C PRO A 123 -2.87 18.53 53.91
N LYS A 124 -2.79 19.79 54.37
CA LYS A 124 -3.76 20.85 54.09
C LYS A 124 -3.41 21.70 52.88
N LEU A 125 -2.23 21.52 52.28
CA LEU A 125 -1.88 22.20 51.03
C LEU A 125 -2.61 21.52 49.87
N GLU A 126 -3.24 22.31 49.00
CA GLU A 126 -3.87 21.79 47.79
C GLU A 126 -2.78 21.36 46.79
N MET A 127 -3.03 20.28 46.02
CA MET A 127 -2.03 19.76 45.08
C MET A 127 -1.62 20.82 44.05
N LYS A 128 -2.57 21.65 43.59
CA LYS A 128 -2.30 22.82 42.75
C LYS A 128 -1.19 23.72 43.29
N GLN A 129 -1.19 24.01 44.60
CA GLN A 129 -0.18 24.89 45.20
C GLN A 129 1.21 24.24 45.20
N ILE A 130 1.26 22.91 45.29
CA ILE A 130 2.51 22.13 45.20
C ILE A 130 3.03 22.17 43.75
N LEU A 131 2.16 21.96 42.77
CA LEU A 131 2.53 22.03 41.35
C LEU A 131 3.01 23.43 40.96
N ASP A 132 2.29 24.48 41.38
CA ASP A 132 2.68 25.88 41.18
C ASP A 132 4.06 26.17 41.79
N HIS A 133 4.34 25.62 42.98
CA HIS A 133 5.63 25.81 43.65
C HIS A 133 6.78 25.07 42.98
N LEU A 134 6.51 23.89 42.42
CA LEU A 134 7.49 23.10 41.67
C LEU A 134 7.62 23.53 40.21
N ASN A 135 6.80 24.49 39.76
CA ASN A 135 6.71 24.94 38.38
C ASN A 135 6.46 23.76 37.41
N ILE A 136 5.52 22.90 37.78
CA ILE A 136 5.05 21.76 36.97
C ILE A 136 3.70 22.15 36.38
N GLU A 137 3.56 22.01 35.06
CA GLU A 137 2.27 22.27 34.41
C GLU A 137 1.26 21.18 34.78
N HIS A 138 -0.01 21.55 34.96
CA HIS A 138 -1.05 20.59 35.33
C HIS A 138 -1.23 19.51 34.26
N GLU A 139 -1.05 19.87 32.99
CA GLU A 139 -1.20 18.95 31.85
C GLU A 139 -0.09 17.88 31.84
N ASP A 140 1.13 18.23 32.24
CA ASP A 140 2.30 17.33 32.27
C ASP A 140 2.10 16.14 33.22
N VAL A 141 1.35 16.37 34.31
CA VAL A 141 1.07 15.35 35.33
C VAL A 141 -0.38 14.86 35.30
N ARG A 142 -1.15 15.25 34.29
CA ARG A 142 -2.58 14.93 34.17
C ARG A 142 -3.37 15.27 35.43
N TYR A 143 -3.21 16.51 35.92
CA TYR A 143 -3.88 17.00 37.13
C TYR A 143 -5.07 17.88 36.79
N ASP A 144 -6.23 17.52 37.33
CA ASP A 144 -7.45 18.30 37.27
C ASP A 144 -7.61 19.13 38.55
N SER A 145 -7.41 20.45 38.41
CA SER A 145 -7.52 21.39 39.54
C SER A 145 -8.97 21.65 39.98
N GLU A 146 -9.97 21.33 39.17
CA GLU A 146 -11.38 21.49 39.57
C GLU A 146 -11.81 20.36 40.51
N ASN A 147 -11.33 19.14 40.24
CA ASN A 147 -11.66 17.94 41.02
C ASN A 147 -10.58 17.55 42.04
N ASP A 148 -9.46 18.29 42.10
CA ASP A 148 -8.28 18.00 42.93
C ASP A 148 -7.81 16.53 42.78
N SER A 149 -7.72 16.06 41.54
CA SER A 149 -7.43 14.65 41.22
C SER A 149 -6.57 14.51 39.97
N PHE A 150 -5.78 13.43 39.90
CA PHE A 150 -5.12 13.01 38.67
C PHE A 150 -6.06 12.18 37.78
N PHE A 151 -5.82 12.18 36.46
CA PHE A 151 -6.58 11.44 35.44
C PHE A 151 -5.72 10.55 34.53
#